data_AF-A0A3B1B3S8-F1
#
_entry.id   AF-A0A3B1B3S8-F1
#
_cell.length_a   1.000
_cell.length_b   1.000
_cell.length_c   1.000
_cell.angle_alpha   90.00
_cell.angle_beta   90.00
_cell.angle_gamma   90.00
#
_symmetry.space_group_name_H-M   'P 1'
#
loop_
_entity.id
_entity.type
_entity.pdbx_description
1 polymer ?
#
loop_
_entity_poly.entity_id
_entity_poly.type
_entity_poly.pdbx_seq_one_letter_code
_entity_poly.pdbx_strand_id
1 'polypeptide(L)'
;MNSISLRGMSGVVKEQLKQQAKIAETSVNSLILKYIHRGLGIDPTTCRRRHHELDHLSGTWTDADEKEFADAVGRLNEVDEKMWR
;
A
#
# COMPACT_ATOMS: atom_id res chain seq x y z
N MET A 1 12.90 7.86 -23.73
CA MET A 1 11.58 7.46 -24.27
C MET A 1 11.76 6.16 -25.02
N ASN A 2 11.36 5.03 -24.44
CA ASN A 2 11.25 3.78 -25.18
C ASN A 2 9.77 3.57 -25.53
N SER A 3 9.49 3.28 -26.79
CA SER A 3 8.14 2.96 -27.27
C SER A 3 8.04 1.46 -27.51
N ILE A 4 6.98 0.85 -26.99
CA ILE A 4 6.62 -0.54 -27.26
C ILE A 4 5.25 -0.52 -27.94
N SER A 5 5.14 -1.18 -29.09
CA SER A 5 3.87 -1.34 -29.80
C SER A 5 3.27 -2.70 -29.47
N LEU A 6 2.10 -2.69 -28.83
CA LEU A 6 1.36 -3.91 -28.50
C LEU A 6 0.58 -4.38 -29.75
N ARG A 7 1.01 -5.50 -30.35
CA ARG A 7 0.35 -6.15 -31.49
C ARG A 7 -0.62 -7.23 -31.00
N GLY A 8 -1.63 -7.55 -31.81
CA GLY A 8 -2.57 -8.65 -31.53
C GLY A 8 -3.71 -8.34 -30.55
N MET A 9 -3.90 -7.07 -30.15
CA MET A 9 -5.05 -6.70 -29.32
C MET A 9 -6.36 -6.79 -30.11
N SER A 10 -7.30 -7.59 -29.60
CA SER A 10 -8.65 -7.67 -30.15
C SER A 10 -9.38 -6.32 -30.01
N GLY A 11 -10.35 -6.07 -30.90
CA GLY A 11 -11.16 -4.85 -30.84
C GLY A 11 -11.91 -4.69 -29.51
N VAL A 12 -12.36 -5.80 -28.93
CA VAL A 12 -13.06 -5.84 -27.64
C VAL A 12 -12.16 -5.33 -26.51
N VAL A 13 -10.91 -5.81 -26.45
CA VAL A 13 -9.94 -5.39 -25.43
C VAL A 13 -9.60 -3.90 -25.56
N LYS A 14 -9.49 -3.38 -26.79
CA LYS A 14 -9.25 -1.95 -27.02
C LYS A 14 -10.39 -1.08 -26.49
N GLU A 15 -11.63 -1.47 -26.75
CA GLU A 15 -12.80 -0.70 -26.28
C GLU A 15 -12.96 -0.77 -24.76
N GLN A 16 -12.72 -1.94 -24.15
CA GLN A 16 -12.71 -2.05 -22.69
C GLN A 16 -11.62 -1.20 -22.04
N LEU A 17 -10.41 -1.18 -22.60
CA LEU A 17 -9.33 -0.33 -22.08
C LEU A 17 -9.68 1.17 -22.17
N LYS A 18 -10.29 1.61 -23.28
CA LYS A 18 -10.76 3.00 -23.42
C LYS A 18 -11.84 3.35 -22.40
N GLN A 19 -12.82 2.46 -22.21
CA GLN A 19 -13.89 2.67 -21.23
C GLN A 19 -13.33 2.76 -19.81
N GLN A 20 -12.44 1.85 -19.43
CA GLN A 20 -11.82 1.88 -18.11
C GLN A 20 -10.91 3.10 -17.92
N ALA A 21 -10.20 3.53 -18.96
CA ALA A 21 -9.40 4.76 -18.92
C ALA A 21 -10.28 5.99 -18.69
N LYS A 22 -11.47 6.04 -19.33
CA LYS A 22 -12.46 7.10 -19.11
C LYS A 22 -13.00 7.11 -17.69
N ILE A 23 -13.35 5.94 -17.13
CA ILE A 23 -13.85 5.82 -15.75
C ILE A 23 -12.77 6.22 -14.74
N ALA A 24 -11.50 5.84 -15.00
CA ALA A 24 -10.37 6.16 -14.14
C ALA A 24 -9.75 7.53 -14.40
N GLU A 25 -10.37 8.37 -15.25
CA GLU A 25 -9.90 9.71 -15.66
C GLU A 25 -8.41 9.76 -16.04
N THR A 26 -7.92 8.71 -16.71
CA THR A 26 -6.51 8.55 -17.05
C THR A 26 -6.33 8.23 -18.52
N SER A 27 -5.11 8.38 -19.03
CA SER A 27 -4.81 7.99 -20.41
C SER A 27 -4.80 6.47 -20.55
N VAL A 28 -5.20 5.96 -21.72
CA VAL A 28 -5.12 4.52 -22.02
C VAL A 28 -3.70 3.99 -21.82
N ASN A 29 -2.68 4.78 -22.18
CA ASN A 29 -1.29 4.40 -21.97
C ASN A 29 -0.93 4.29 -20.47
N SER A 30 -1.37 5.23 -19.65
CA SER A 30 -1.18 5.20 -18.20
C SER A 30 -1.85 3.98 -17.56
N LEU A 31 -3.05 3.63 -18.02
CA LEU A 31 -3.77 2.44 -17.55
C LEU A 31 -3.05 1.14 -17.95
N ILE A 32 -2.56 1.05 -19.19
CA ILE A 32 -1.77 -0.10 -19.68
C ILE A 32 -0.50 -0.25 -18.86
N LEU A 33 0.24 0.84 -18.61
CA LEU A 33 1.44 0.82 -17.79
C LEU A 33 1.12 0.34 -16.37
N LYS A 34 0.04 0.82 -15.75
CA LYS A 34 -0.41 0.36 -14.43
C LYS A 34 -0.66 -1.15 -14.40
N TYR A 35 -1.31 -1.71 -15.42
CA TYR A 35 -1.52 -3.15 -15.51
C TYR A 35 -0.23 -3.94 -15.73
N ILE A 36 0.69 -3.44 -16.55
CA ILE A 36 2.01 -4.06 -16.75
C ILE A 36 2.80 -4.05 -15.43
N HIS A 37 2.87 -2.91 -14.73
CA HIS A 37 3.54 -2.81 -13.43
C HIS A 37 2.94 -3.78 -12.41
N ARG A 38 1.61 -3.85 -12.32
CA ARG A 38 0.93 -4.77 -11.42
C ARG A 38 1.17 -6.24 -11.78
N GLY A 39 1.12 -6.60 -13.06
CA GLY A 39 1.37 -7.96 -13.53
C GLY A 39 2.81 -8.42 -13.34
N LEU A 40 3.78 -7.50 -13.38
CA LEU A 40 5.18 -7.78 -13.10
C LEU A 40 5.53 -7.68 -11.59
N GLY A 41 4.60 -7.28 -10.73
CA GLY A 41 4.85 -7.02 -9.31
C GLY A 41 5.74 -5.79 -9.04
N ILE A 42 5.89 -4.90 -10.02
CA ILE A 42 6.74 -3.69 -9.96
C ILE A 42 5.89 -2.46 -9.61
N ASP A 43 4.76 -2.63 -8.93
CA ASP A 43 3.80 -1.55 -8.72
C ASP A 43 4.41 -0.38 -7.91
N PRO A 44 4.68 0.78 -8.53
CA PRO A 44 5.28 1.92 -7.83
C PRO A 44 4.26 2.66 -6.94
N THR A 45 2.95 2.37 -7.10
CA THR A 45 1.89 3.04 -6.35
C THR A 45 1.64 2.45 -4.97
N THR A 46 1.97 1.18 -4.75
CA THR A 46 1.93 0.56 -3.42
C THR A 46 2.94 1.18 -2.45
N CYS A 47 4.02 1.77 -2.97
CA CYS A 47 5.14 2.25 -2.15
C CYS A 47 5.08 3.73 -1.78
N ARG A 48 4.03 4.49 -2.17
CA ARG A 48 4.03 5.97 -2.05
C ARG A 48 2.78 6.63 -1.49
N ARG A 49 1.79 5.90 -0.98
CA ARG A 49 0.73 6.59 -0.23
C ARG A 49 1.21 6.81 1.20
N ARG A 50 1.76 8.00 1.46
CA ARG A 50 2.06 8.44 2.82
C ARG A 50 0.75 8.82 3.49
N HIS A 51 0.35 8.02 4.47
CA HIS A 51 -0.81 8.28 5.31
C HIS A 51 -0.36 9.08 6.52
N HIS A 52 -1.10 10.15 6.84
CA HIS A 52 -0.79 11.08 7.93
C HIS A 52 -1.85 11.06 9.03
N GLU A 53 -2.84 10.17 8.92
CA GLU A 53 -4.00 10.12 9.81
C GLU A 53 -3.63 9.79 11.26
N LEU A 54 -2.49 9.13 11.48
CA LEU A 54 -2.01 8.75 12.81
C LEU A 54 -0.86 9.63 13.32
N ASP A 55 -0.40 10.60 12.53
CA ASP A 55 0.74 11.45 12.91
C ASP A 55 0.45 12.24 14.19
N HIS A 56 -0.82 12.63 14.38
CA HIS A 56 -1.28 13.35 15.56
C HIS A 56 -1.22 12.52 16.86
N LEU A 57 -1.04 11.20 16.78
CA LEU A 57 -0.86 10.33 17.94
C LEU A 57 0.61 10.27 18.39
N SER A 58 1.55 10.62 17.51
CA SER A 58 2.98 10.53 17.80
C SER A 58 3.42 11.66 18.73
N GLY A 59 4.15 11.33 19.80
CA GLY A 59 4.69 12.33 20.76
C GLY A 59 3.64 12.95 21.68
N THR A 60 2.47 12.33 21.82
CA THR A 60 1.39 12.81 22.70
C THR A 60 1.52 12.35 24.16
N TRP A 61 2.39 11.38 24.43
CA TRP A 61 2.54 10.82 25.77
C TRP A 61 3.32 11.76 26.68
N THR A 62 2.83 11.89 27.90
CA THR A 62 3.56 12.46 29.01
C THR A 62 4.34 11.37 29.76
N ASP A 63 5.30 11.77 30.58
CA ASP A 63 6.05 10.85 31.45
C ASP A 63 5.12 10.05 32.39
N ALA A 64 3.96 10.62 32.75
CA ALA A 64 2.95 9.95 33.55
C ALA A 64 2.26 8.82 32.75
N ASP A 65 1.90 9.09 31.50
CA ASP A 65 1.28 8.10 30.60
C ASP A 65 2.25 6.94 30.32
N GLU A 66 3.54 7.25 30.13
CA GLU A 66 4.59 6.24 29.97
C GLU A 66 4.67 5.31 31.19
N LYS A 67 4.69 5.90 32.38
CA LYS A 67 4.77 5.13 33.63
C LYS A 67 3.54 4.25 33.85
N GLU A 68 2.35 4.80 33.66
CA GLU A 68 1.10 4.05 33.80
C GLU A 68 1.05 2.88 32.82
N PHE A 69 1.44 3.10 31.57
CA PHE A 69 1.49 2.05 30.57
C PHE A 69 2.51 0.97 30.91
N ALA A 70 3.73 1.36 31.30
CA ALA A 70 4.80 0.43 31.67
C ALA A 70 4.39 -0.47 32.84
N ASP A 71 3.75 0.09 33.86
CA ASP A 71 3.22 -0.65 35.00
C ASP A 71 2.10 -1.63 34.56
N ALA A 72 1.23 -1.21 33.64
CA ALA A 72 0.13 -2.04 33.15
C ALA A 72 0.61 -3.22 32.27
N VAL A 73 1.63 -3.02 31.45
CA VAL A 73 2.15 -4.06 30.53
C VAL A 73 3.29 -4.89 31.12
N GLY A 74 3.79 -4.56 32.32
CA GLY A 74 4.93 -5.24 32.92
C GLY A 74 4.81 -6.76 32.99
N ARG A 75 3.59 -7.29 33.22
CA ARG A 75 3.30 -8.73 33.23
C ARG A 75 3.45 -9.41 31.86
N LEU A 76 3.32 -8.66 30.77
CA LEU A 76 3.51 -9.19 29.40
C LEU A 76 4.99 -9.39 29.06
N ASN A 77 5.90 -8.75 29.81
CA ASN A 77 7.34 -8.92 29.63
C ASN A 77 7.89 -10.13 30.41
N GLU A 78 7.07 -10.74 31.27
CA GLU A 78 7.45 -11.96 31.96
C GLU A 78 7.33 -13.15 31.00
N VAL A 79 8.44 -13.87 30.87
CA VAL A 79 8.51 -15.07 30.07
C VAL A 79 8.02 -16.26 30.91
N ASP A 80 6.91 -16.88 30.49
CA ASP A 80 6.49 -18.15 31.08
C ASP A 80 7.36 -19.30 30.52
N GLU A 81 8.37 -19.69 31.30
CA GLU A 81 9.27 -20.79 30.96
C GLU A 81 8.56 -22.14 30.74
N LYS A 82 7.36 -22.34 31.31
CA LYS A 82 6.57 -23.56 31.09
C LYS A 82 5.89 -23.58 29.73
N MET A 83 5.66 -22.41 29.13
CA MET A 83 5.06 -22.28 27.80
C MET A 83 6.13 -22.36 26.69
N TRP A 84 7.40 -22.13 27.01
CA TRP A 84 8.52 -22.10 26.05
C TRP A 84 9.36 -23.39 25.98
N ARG A 85 9.06 -24.40 26.80
CA ARG A 85 9.67 -25.75 26.73
C ARG A 85 8.74 -26.73 26.03
#